data_AF-A0A522F873-F1
#
_entry.id   AF-A0A522F873-F1
#
_cell.length_a   1.000
_cell.length_b   1.000
_cell.length_c   1.000
_cell.angle_alpha   90.00
_cell.angle_beta   90.00
_cell.angle_gamma   90.00
#
_symmetry.space_group_name_H-M   'P 1'
#
loop_
_entity.id
_entity.type
_entity.pdbx_description
1 polymer ?
#
loop_
_entity_poly.entity_id
_entity_poly.type
_entity_poly.pdbx_seq_one_letter_code
_entity_poly.pdbx_strand_id
1 'polypeptide(L)'
;MMNDKGKSGKVSFGNTAFMPKEEQLETAVKNRRISIGIPSENKDDEKRVALTPEAVNLLVESDNEVIVQKGAGLGANYSDKDYSENGAILT
;
A
#
# COMPACT_ATOMS: atom_id res chain seq x y z
N MET A 1 -24.00 49.34 45.70
CA MET A 1 -24.77 49.91 44.58
C MET A 1 -24.08 49.52 43.28
N MET A 2 -24.88 48.98 42.36
CA MET A 2 -24.48 48.71 40.98
C MET A 2 -23.92 49.98 40.31
N ASN A 3 -23.01 49.82 39.35
CA ASN A 3 -23.21 50.41 38.04
C ASN A 3 -22.43 49.67 36.95
N ASP A 4 -23.23 48.95 36.17
CA ASP A 4 -23.02 48.52 34.81
C ASP A 4 -22.44 49.64 33.93
N LYS A 5 -21.40 49.32 33.14
CA LYS A 5 -21.25 49.81 31.76
C LYS A 5 -20.48 48.76 30.94
N GLY A 6 -21.24 47.97 30.18
CA GLY A 6 -20.71 47.02 29.22
C GLY A 6 -19.73 47.66 28.24
N LYS A 7 -18.47 47.17 28.23
CA LYS A 7 -17.54 47.42 27.14
C LYS A 7 -17.91 46.51 25.98
N SER A 8 -18.62 47.07 25.01
CA SER A 8 -18.84 46.49 23.68
C SER A 8 -17.49 46.24 23.02
N GLY A 9 -16.97 45.02 23.14
CA GLY A 9 -15.86 44.53 22.36
C GLY A 9 -16.33 44.33 20.92
N LYS A 10 -16.01 45.28 20.03
CA LYS A 10 -16.17 45.07 18.59
C LYS A 10 -15.10 44.09 18.13
N VAL A 11 -15.43 42.81 18.14
CA VAL A 11 -14.66 41.79 17.41
C VAL A 11 -15.13 41.87 15.95
N SER A 12 -14.26 42.34 15.07
CA SER A 12 -14.51 42.35 13.63
C SER A 12 -14.40 40.91 13.12
N PHE A 13 -15.52 40.19 13.06
CA PHE A 13 -15.60 38.88 12.42
C PHE A 13 -15.61 39.08 10.90
N GLY A 14 -14.43 39.19 10.29
CA GLY A 14 -14.30 38.99 8.84
C GLY A 14 -14.75 37.57 8.48
N ASN A 15 -15.33 37.40 7.30
CA ASN A 15 -15.89 36.14 6.76
C ASN A 15 -14.94 34.92 6.73
N THR A 16 -13.73 35.02 7.30
CA THR A 16 -12.73 33.96 7.39
C THR A 16 -12.61 33.34 8.78
N ALA A 17 -13.30 33.87 9.80
CA ALA A 17 -13.15 33.40 11.19
C ALA A 17 -13.75 32.01 11.50
N PHE A 18 -14.54 31.45 10.58
CA PHE A 18 -15.25 30.17 10.80
C PHE A 18 -15.05 29.16 9.66
N MET A 19 -13.93 29.23 8.93
CA MET A 19 -13.66 28.16 7.96
C MET A 19 -13.18 26.91 8.72
N PRO A 20 -13.94 25.80 8.70
CA PRO A 20 -13.46 24.54 9.25
C PRO A 20 -12.27 24.09 8.41
N LYS A 21 -11.13 23.87 9.05
CA LYS A 21 -10.00 23.18 8.40
C LYS A 21 -10.21 21.69 8.54
N GLU A 22 -10.04 20.96 7.44
CA GLU A 22 -10.03 19.50 7.46
C GLU A 22 -8.87 19.02 8.34
N GLU A 23 -9.18 18.25 9.38
CA GLU A 23 -8.18 17.57 10.21
C GLU A 23 -7.77 16.29 9.49
N GLN A 24 -6.57 16.29 8.90
CA GLN A 24 -5.99 15.06 8.37
C GLN A 24 -5.40 14.27 9.53
N LEU A 25 -6.05 13.15 9.88
CA LEU A 25 -5.47 12.16 10.80
C LEU A 25 -4.16 11.66 10.19
N GLU A 26 -3.03 12.00 10.81
CA GLU A 26 -1.71 11.53 10.40
C GLU A 26 -1.64 10.03 10.66
N THR A 27 -2.16 9.25 9.71
CA THR A 27 -1.97 7.81 9.71
C THR A 27 -0.52 7.60 9.33
N ALA A 28 0.35 7.46 10.34
CA ALA A 28 1.71 7.00 10.11
C ALA A 28 1.62 5.72 9.27
N VAL A 29 2.03 5.81 8.00
CA VAL A 29 2.07 4.65 7.10
C VAL A 29 3.14 3.73 7.65
N LYS A 30 2.72 2.78 8.47
CA LYS A 30 3.63 1.80 9.05
C LYS A 30 4.07 0.91 7.90
N ASN A 31 5.33 1.02 7.48
CA ASN A 31 5.92 0.06 6.54
C ASN A 31 5.83 -1.33 7.18
N ARG A 32 4.86 -2.13 6.72
CA ARG A 32 4.68 -3.52 7.14
C ARG A 32 5.23 -4.39 6.03
N ARG A 33 6.26 -5.18 6.35
CA ARG A 33 6.65 -6.34 5.55
C ARG A 33 5.45 -7.27 5.45
N ILE A 34 5.08 -7.63 4.22
CA ILE A 34 4.04 -8.62 3.94
C ILE A 34 4.64 -9.84 3.23
N SER A 35 3.95 -10.98 3.34
CA SER A 35 4.30 -12.22 2.64
C SER A 35 3.25 -12.51 1.58
N ILE A 36 3.67 -12.78 0.35
CA ILE A 36 2.84 -12.88 -0.85
C ILE A 36 3.05 -14.25 -1.49
N GLY A 37 2.00 -15.04 -1.64
CA GLY A 37 2.05 -16.35 -2.28
C GLY A 37 1.56 -16.33 -3.74
N ILE A 38 2.30 -16.96 -4.64
CA ILE A 38 1.93 -17.17 -6.05
C ILE A 38 1.73 -18.67 -6.31
N PRO A 39 0.48 -19.17 -6.34
CA PRO A 39 0.21 -20.56 -6.68
C PRO A 39 0.35 -20.82 -8.18
N SER A 40 0.55 -22.09 -8.55
CA SER A 40 0.43 -22.54 -9.93
C SER A 40 -1.04 -22.63 -10.34
N GLU A 41 -1.34 -22.32 -11.59
CA GLU A 41 -2.68 -22.49 -12.13
C GLU A 41 -3.07 -23.96 -12.27
N ASN A 42 -4.33 -24.28 -12.00
CA ASN A 42 -4.87 -25.65 -12.07
C ASN A 42 -5.58 -25.96 -13.39
N LYS A 43 -5.80 -24.97 -14.25
CA LYS A 43 -6.48 -25.15 -15.54
C LYS A 43 -5.44 -25.35 -16.64
N ASP A 44 -5.57 -26.44 -17.41
CA ASP A 44 -4.61 -26.78 -18.47
C ASP A 44 -4.48 -25.71 -19.56
N ASP A 45 -5.58 -25.01 -19.86
CA ASP A 45 -5.65 -23.95 -20.87
C ASP A 45 -5.22 -22.57 -20.34
N GLU A 46 -5.01 -22.43 -19.02
CA GLU A 46 -4.52 -21.17 -18.44
C GLU A 46 -3.00 -21.14 -18.45
N LYS A 47 -2.45 -20.10 -19.09
CA LYS A 47 -1.00 -19.93 -19.29
C LYS A 47 -0.44 -18.71 -18.56
N ARG A 48 -1.29 -17.86 -17.98
CA ARG A 48 -0.83 -16.66 -17.27
C ARG A 48 -0.33 -17.02 -15.88
N VAL A 49 0.40 -16.08 -15.30
CA VAL A 49 0.90 -16.11 -13.92
C VAL A 49 0.57 -14.77 -13.26
N ALA A 50 0.39 -14.76 -11.94
CA ALA A 50 -0.07 -13.57 -11.21
C ALA A 50 0.96 -12.43 -11.20
N LEU A 51 2.25 -12.74 -11.11
CA LEU A 51 3.34 -11.75 -11.16
C LEU A 51 4.47 -12.27 -12.07
N THR A 52 5.06 -11.37 -12.83
CA THR A 52 6.30 -11.66 -13.58
C THR A 52 7.51 -11.61 -12.64
N PRO A 53 8.65 -12.22 -12.99
CA PRO A 53 9.87 -12.14 -12.19
C PRO A 53 10.31 -10.71 -11.87
N GLU A 54 10.12 -9.76 -12.80
CA GLU A 54 10.45 -8.35 -12.58
C GLU A 54 9.57 -7.71 -11.49
N ALA A 55 8.27 -8.05 -11.47
CA ALA A 55 7.35 -7.56 -10.44
C ALA A 55 7.67 -8.18 -9.07
N VAL A 56 8.14 -9.43 -9.04
CA VAL A 56 8.65 -10.06 -7.82
C VAL A 56 9.84 -9.29 -7.26
N ASN A 57 10.82 -8.92 -8.11
CA ASN A 57 11.97 -8.16 -7.66
C ASN A 57 11.57 -6.85 -6.98
N LEU A 58 10.63 -6.10 -7.57
CA LEU A 58 10.13 -4.84 -6.98
C LEU A 58 9.50 -5.05 -5.59
N LEU A 59 8.78 -6.15 -5.38
CA LEU A 59 8.18 -6.47 -4.09
C LEU A 59 9.23 -6.86 -3.05
N VAL A 60 10.23 -7.63 -3.46
CA VAL A 60 11.35 -8.05 -2.61
C VAL A 60 12.23 -6.85 -2.23
N GLU A 61 12.54 -5.96 -3.17
CA GLU A 61 13.24 -4.69 -2.94
C GLU A 61 12.47 -3.78 -1.97
N SER A 62 11.13 -3.90 -1.95
CA SER A 62 10.26 -3.21 -1.00
C SER A 62 10.15 -3.92 0.37
N ASP A 63 11.12 -4.76 0.72
CA ASP A 63 11.20 -5.54 1.95
C ASP A 63 10.10 -6.60 2.15
N ASN A 64 9.37 -6.98 1.10
CA ASN A 64 8.34 -8.02 1.18
C ASN A 64 8.90 -9.41 0.87
N GLU A 65 8.24 -10.42 1.39
CA GLU A 65 8.54 -11.82 1.07
C GLU A 65 7.62 -12.29 -0.04
N VAL A 66 8.19 -12.92 -1.07
CA VAL A 66 7.42 -13.50 -2.18
C VAL A 66 7.72 -14.99 -2.24
N ILE A 67 6.67 -15.80 -2.18
CA ILE A 67 6.71 -17.26 -2.20
C ILE A 67 6.03 -17.71 -3.49
N VAL A 68 6.71 -18.49 -4.31
CA VAL A 68 6.20 -18.94 -5.62
C VAL A 68 6.16 -20.46 -5.63
N GLN A 69 5.02 -21.02 -6.03
CA GLN A 69 4.90 -22.45 -6.23
C GLN A 69 5.71 -22.89 -7.44
N LYS A 70 6.46 -23.99 -7.31
CA LYS A 70 7.24 -24.56 -8.42
C LYS A 70 6.37 -24.79 -9.65
N GLY A 71 6.86 -24.34 -10.79
CA GLY A 71 6.19 -24.48 -12.08
C GLY A 71 5.10 -23.44 -12.37
N ALA A 72 4.79 -22.51 -11.44
CA ALA A 72 3.72 -21.53 -11.62
C ALA A 72 3.92 -20.62 -12.84
N GLY A 73 5.16 -20.33 -13.22
CA GLY A 73 5.47 -19.49 -14.38
C GLY A 73 5.65 -20.21 -15.71
N LEU A 74 5.65 -21.55 -15.74
CA LEU A 74 6.02 -22.31 -16.93
C LEU A 74 5.10 -22.01 -18.12
N GLY A 75 3.79 -21.82 -17.86
CA GLY A 75 2.82 -21.44 -18.88
C GLY A 75 3.11 -20.09 -19.53
N ALA A 76 3.75 -19.18 -18.78
CA ALA A 76 4.08 -17.82 -19.19
C ALA A 76 5.53 -17.69 -19.70
N ASN A 77 6.23 -18.81 -19.95
CA ASN A 77 7.65 -18.87 -20.32
C ASN A 77 8.62 -18.30 -19.27
N TYR A 78 8.26 -18.39 -17.99
CA TYR A 78 9.15 -18.10 -16.88
C TYR A 78 9.53 -19.39 -16.16
N SER A 79 10.82 -19.62 -16.01
CA SER A 79 11.36 -20.72 -15.24
C SER A 79 11.35 -20.41 -13.74
N ASP A 80 11.33 -21.45 -12.92
CA ASP A 80 11.53 -21.35 -11.47
C ASP A 80 12.83 -20.59 -11.12
N LYS A 81 13.86 -20.73 -11.97
CA LYS A 81 15.13 -20.03 -11.82
C LYS A 81 14.95 -18.52 -11.94
N ASP A 82 14.15 -18.05 -12.90
CA ASP A 82 13.88 -16.63 -13.10
C ASP A 82 13.25 -16.02 -11.84
N TYR A 83 12.33 -16.71 -11.18
CA TYR A 83 11.77 -16.25 -9.90
C TYR A 83 12.79 -16.24 -8.78
N SER A 84 13.59 -17.31 -8.63
CA SER A 84 14.60 -17.39 -7.58
C SER A 84 15.71 -16.34 -7.72
N GLU A 85 16.10 -16.00 -8.96
CA GLU A 85 17.07 -14.95 -9.24
C GLU A 85 16.54 -13.55 -8.92
N ASN A 86 15.21 -13.38 -8.93
CA ASN A 86 14.52 -12.14 -8.53
C ASN A 86 14.12 -12.14 -7.04
N GLY A 87 14.66 -13.07 -6.23
CA GLY A 87 14.48 -13.07 -4.78
C GLY A 87 13.24 -13.78 -4.25
N ALA A 88 12.48 -14.50 -5.09
CA ALA A 88 11.40 -15.35 -4.62
C ALA A 88 11.91 -16.61 -3.91
N ILE A 89 11.12 -17.07 -2.93
CA ILE A 89 11.26 -18.38 -2.30
C ILE A 89 10.40 -19.39 -3.06
N LEU A 90 10.98 -20.50 -3.50
CA LEU A 90 10.23 -21.54 -4.20
C LEU A 90 9.69 -22.62 -3.25
N THR A 91 8.42 -22.96 -3.39
CA THR A 91 7.76 -24.06 -2.67
C THR A 91 7.23 -25.12 -3.64
#